data_AF-A0A7H1KNE2-F1
#
_entry.id   AF-A0A7H1KNE2-F1
#
_cell.length_a   1.000
_cell.length_b   1.000
_cell.length_c   1.000
_cell.angle_alpha   90.00
_cell.angle_beta   90.00
_cell.angle_gamma   90.00
#
_symmetry.space_group_name_H-M   'P 1'
#
loop_
_entity.id
_entity.type
_entity.pdbx_description
1 polymer ?
#
loop_
_entity_poly.entity_id
_entity_poly.type
_entity_poly.pdbx_seq_one_letter_code
_entity_poly.pdbx_strand_id
1 'polypeptide(L)'
;MRIINKRHYHGSDRICQDDSAVSTVIGATLVLGLLIAVTAFIIVHYVPSWVADDEARHAQDVFVDFSAIPGHIDELVLANNTDAVSRQRIELGCGGIPIMSPGMSWGSLGTVPQEGNFSVVANVWTENITKNVTSDNFTDGCVNITNISSVSKFYIYIEDSSNEAVTIHLSDPGGGAILRIDSNGYDITTWHPTGVKILDELTITTPPDPLVRQVKVNILSPCYGFSKVLSDADIPYNITMMTDGNSSNIRYCIEYYEYNKTMEPYTKTSNGTMVYRSMNRYFLDQQFIYQAGAVFLCQAPNASMRTLPDITIEDVGNYTHVTIPMVTVGTGVNRTPMIGGSGVEELQMGLKYVNRITFADRNNTGSVNIIIEPPEGDEDFRRNYLQEWADYFDAAVEGTSIRMAPPPPPDGSYTNTTITLIGDIHLEIKEIEIEGRIASIAS
;
A
#
# COMPACT_ATOMS: atom_id res chain seq x y z
N MET A 1 -8.42 91.08 -97.95
CA MET A 1 -7.07 90.89 -98.53
C MET A 1 -6.15 90.35 -97.45
N ARG A 2 -5.61 89.13 -97.64
CA ARG A 2 -4.42 88.51 -97.01
C ARG A 2 -4.35 88.44 -95.46
N ILE A 3 -3.78 87.46 -94.75
CA ILE A 3 -3.18 86.13 -94.99
C ILE A 3 -2.85 85.59 -93.57
N ILE A 4 -3.23 84.34 -93.25
CA ILE A 4 -2.44 83.22 -92.67
C ILE A 4 -1.83 83.26 -91.23
N ASN A 5 -2.02 82.10 -90.55
CA ASN A 5 -1.22 81.42 -89.48
C ASN A 5 -1.38 81.83 -88.00
N LYS A 6 -1.37 80.94 -86.98
CA LYS A 6 -0.84 79.56 -86.83
C LYS A 6 -1.43 78.87 -85.57
N ARG A 7 -1.68 77.54 -85.66
CA ARG A 7 -1.65 76.42 -84.66
C ARG A 7 -1.94 76.65 -83.15
N HIS A 8 -2.72 75.76 -82.51
CA HIS A 8 -2.24 74.65 -81.64
C HIS A 8 -3.40 73.85 -80.97
N TYR A 9 -3.15 72.54 -80.77
CA TYR A 9 -3.99 71.51 -80.11
C TYR A 9 -4.13 71.68 -78.58
N HIS A 10 -5.27 71.26 -78.02
CA HIS A 10 -5.53 70.44 -76.80
C HIS A 10 -6.95 70.78 -76.31
N GLY A 11 -7.91 69.87 -76.17
CA GLY A 11 -7.84 68.59 -75.47
C GLY A 11 -8.06 68.83 -73.98
N SER A 12 -9.27 68.57 -73.47
CA SER A 12 -9.52 68.07 -72.10
C SER A 12 -11.02 67.99 -71.84
N ASP A 13 -11.52 66.75 -71.76
CA ASP A 13 -12.83 66.42 -71.21
C ASP A 13 -12.91 66.88 -69.75
N ARG A 14 -14.06 67.44 -69.37
CA ARG A 14 -14.37 67.79 -67.98
C ARG A 14 -14.60 66.50 -67.19
N ILE A 15 -13.58 66.04 -66.49
CA ILE A 15 -13.68 65.01 -65.43
C ILE A 15 -14.48 65.64 -64.27
N CYS A 16 -15.71 65.21 -64.06
CA CYS A 16 -16.43 65.50 -62.82
C CYS A 16 -15.83 64.66 -61.70
N GLN A 17 -15.49 65.29 -60.58
CA GLN A 17 -15.01 64.62 -59.37
C GLN A 17 -16.17 63.85 -58.74
N ASP A 18 -16.02 62.54 -58.63
CA ASP A 18 -17.02 61.66 -58.01
C ASP A 18 -16.72 61.51 -56.52
N ASP A 19 -17.28 62.40 -55.70
CA ASP A 19 -17.12 62.41 -54.23
C ASP A 19 -17.77 61.19 -53.55
N SER A 20 -18.60 60.42 -54.28
CA SER A 20 -19.22 59.19 -53.77
C SER A 20 -18.19 58.09 -53.50
N ALA A 21 -17.13 58.02 -54.31
CA ALA A 21 -16.02 57.09 -54.13
C ALA A 21 -15.22 57.41 -52.86
N VAL A 22 -14.96 58.70 -52.60
CA VAL A 22 -14.22 59.16 -51.41
C VAL A 22 -15.02 58.90 -50.13
N SER A 23 -16.33 59.20 -50.13
CA SER A 23 -17.19 58.92 -48.98
C SER A 23 -17.31 57.42 -48.68
N THR A 24 -17.34 56.57 -49.71
CA THR A 24 -17.40 55.11 -49.54
C THR A 24 -16.11 54.56 -48.93
N VAL A 25 -14.95 55.07 -49.37
CA VAL A 25 -13.65 54.67 -48.82
C VAL A 25 -13.51 55.12 -47.36
N ILE A 26 -13.90 56.36 -47.02
CA ILE A 26 -13.84 56.86 -45.63
C ILE A 26 -14.79 56.08 -44.72
N GLY A 27 -15.99 55.75 -45.19
CA GLY A 27 -16.92 54.90 -44.44
C GLY A 27 -16.34 53.51 -44.18
N ALA A 28 -15.73 52.89 -45.18
CA ALA A 28 -15.11 51.58 -45.05
C ALA A 28 -13.90 51.59 -44.08
N THR A 29 -13.06 52.63 -44.11
CA THR A 29 -11.90 52.72 -43.20
C THR A 29 -12.32 52.96 -41.75
N LEU A 30 -13.37 53.75 -41.51
CA LEU A 30 -13.93 53.94 -40.17
C LEU A 30 -14.54 52.65 -39.61
N VAL A 31 -15.29 51.91 -40.43
CA VAL A 31 -15.88 50.62 -40.03
C VAL A 31 -14.79 49.60 -39.74
N LEU A 32 -13.74 49.52 -40.58
CA LEU A 32 -12.60 48.65 -40.35
C LEU A 32 -11.84 49.02 -39.08
N GLY A 33 -11.60 50.32 -38.85
CA GLY A 33 -10.95 50.83 -37.64
C GLY A 33 -11.76 50.51 -36.38
N LEU A 34 -13.09 50.67 -36.43
CA LEU A 34 -13.99 50.29 -35.34
C LEU A 34 -13.94 48.78 -35.08
N LEU A 35 -13.97 47.96 -36.13
CA LEU A 35 -13.93 46.50 -36.00
C LEU A 35 -12.60 46.04 -35.37
N ILE A 36 -11.47 46.62 -35.79
CA ILE A 36 -10.16 46.34 -35.19
C ILE A 36 -10.14 46.79 -33.72
N ALA A 37 -10.69 47.97 -33.40
CA ALA A 37 -10.73 48.48 -32.03
C ALA A 37 -11.58 47.60 -31.10
N VAL A 38 -12.77 47.18 -31.55
CA VAL A 38 -13.65 46.27 -30.81
C VAL A 38 -12.97 44.91 -30.63
N THR A 39 -12.34 44.38 -31.67
CA THR A 39 -11.61 43.11 -31.61
C THR A 39 -10.44 43.19 -30.62
N ALA A 40 -9.65 44.26 -30.66
CA ALA A 40 -8.57 44.50 -29.71
C ALA A 40 -9.08 44.63 -28.27
N PHE A 41 -10.21 45.32 -28.05
CA PHE A 41 -10.84 45.42 -26.74
C PHE A 41 -11.27 44.05 -26.20
N ILE A 42 -11.88 43.21 -27.05
CA ILE A 42 -12.26 41.84 -26.66
C ILE A 42 -11.03 41.01 -26.28
N ILE A 43 -9.96 41.08 -27.07
CA ILE A 43 -8.72 40.32 -26.84
C ILE A 43 -8.04 40.74 -25.54
N VAL A 44 -8.02 42.04 -25.22
CA VAL A 44 -7.30 42.52 -24.03
C VAL A 44 -8.13 42.33 -22.75
N HIS A 45 -9.45 42.47 -22.83
CA HIS A 45 -10.29 42.53 -21.63
C HIS A 45 -11.01 41.22 -21.30
N TYR A 46 -11.47 40.46 -22.30
CA TYR A 46 -12.30 39.28 -22.08
C TYR A 46 -11.54 37.97 -22.24
N VAL A 47 -10.64 37.88 -23.23
CA VAL A 47 -9.88 36.65 -23.50
C VAL A 47 -9.08 36.15 -22.28
N PRO A 48 -8.33 36.99 -21.53
CA PRO A 48 -7.62 36.52 -20.33
C PRO A 48 -8.54 35.87 -19.29
N SER A 49 -9.71 36.46 -19.06
CA SER A 49 -10.70 35.92 -18.11
C SER A 49 -11.27 34.59 -18.61
N TRP A 50 -11.59 34.49 -19.90
CA TRP A 50 -12.12 33.25 -20.47
C TRP A 50 -11.10 32.12 -20.46
N VAL A 51 -9.82 32.41 -20.70
CA VAL A 51 -8.76 31.41 -20.63
C VAL A 51 -8.49 31.01 -19.18
N ALA A 52 -8.48 31.95 -18.23
CA ALA A 52 -8.33 31.62 -16.81
C ALA A 52 -9.47 30.71 -16.32
N ASP A 53 -10.71 30.96 -16.73
CA ASP A 53 -11.86 30.10 -16.40
C ASP A 53 -11.74 28.70 -17.01
N ASP A 54 -11.14 28.59 -18.19
CA ASP A 54 -10.92 27.32 -18.88
C ASP A 54 -9.78 26.52 -18.22
N GLU A 55 -8.66 27.17 -17.91
CA GLU A 55 -7.54 26.58 -17.16
C GLU A 55 -7.96 26.13 -15.75
N ALA A 56 -8.85 26.88 -15.10
CA ALA A 56 -9.41 26.51 -13.79
C ALA A 56 -10.31 25.26 -13.87
N ARG A 57 -11.13 25.13 -14.93
CA ARG A 57 -11.93 23.92 -15.15
C ARG A 57 -11.04 22.72 -15.46
N HIS A 58 -10.06 22.91 -16.34
CA HIS A 58 -9.07 21.90 -16.67
C HIS A 58 -8.35 21.37 -15.42
N ALA A 59 -7.91 22.26 -14.52
CA ALA A 59 -7.28 21.86 -13.27
C ALA A 59 -8.21 21.02 -12.38
N GLN A 60 -9.51 21.31 -12.38
CA GLN A 60 -10.50 20.52 -11.64
C GLN A 60 -10.71 19.14 -12.26
N ASP A 61 -10.74 19.04 -13.60
CA ASP A 61 -10.88 17.77 -14.31
C ASP A 61 -9.65 16.88 -14.09
N VAL A 62 -8.44 17.44 -14.20
CA VAL A 62 -7.20 16.73 -13.89
C VAL A 62 -7.15 16.27 -12.43
N PHE A 63 -7.63 17.09 -11.48
CA PHE A 63 -7.72 16.67 -10.09
C PHE A 63 -8.61 15.44 -9.92
N VAL A 64 -9.77 15.41 -10.58
CA VAL A 64 -10.69 14.26 -10.52
C VAL A 64 -9.99 13.01 -11.07
N ASP A 65 -9.36 13.10 -12.23
CA ASP A 65 -8.64 11.98 -12.84
C ASP A 65 -7.48 11.49 -11.96
N PHE A 66 -6.72 12.42 -11.38
CA PHE A 66 -5.58 12.10 -10.55
C PHE A 66 -6.00 11.51 -9.18
N SER A 67 -7.12 11.97 -8.62
CA SER A 67 -7.69 11.46 -7.37
C SER A 67 -8.25 10.03 -7.49
N ALA A 68 -8.48 9.54 -8.72
CA ALA A 68 -8.92 8.18 -8.98
C ALA A 68 -7.77 7.15 -8.95
N ILE A 69 -6.51 7.60 -9.03
CA ILE A 69 -5.32 6.72 -9.07
C ILE A 69 -5.28 5.72 -7.90
N PRO A 70 -5.47 6.10 -6.63
CA PRO A 70 -5.47 5.15 -5.52
C PRO A 70 -6.49 4.02 -5.72
N GLY A 71 -7.73 4.34 -6.11
CA GLY A 71 -8.77 3.34 -6.36
C GLY A 71 -8.42 2.38 -7.49
N HIS A 72 -7.75 2.85 -8.54
CA HIS A 72 -7.26 1.98 -9.61
C HIS A 72 -6.11 1.06 -9.17
N ILE A 73 -5.27 1.49 -8.24
CA ILE A 73 -4.24 0.63 -7.64
C ILE A 73 -4.91 -0.45 -6.79
N ASP A 74 -5.96 -0.10 -6.04
CA ASP A 74 -6.73 -1.07 -5.25
C ASP A 74 -7.42 -2.12 -6.13
N GLU A 75 -8.00 -1.70 -7.27
CA GLU A 75 -8.56 -2.62 -8.27
C GLU A 75 -7.51 -3.61 -8.81
N LEU A 76 -6.28 -3.13 -9.07
CA LEU A 76 -5.17 -3.99 -9.51
C LEU A 76 -4.76 -4.98 -8.42
N VAL A 77 -4.65 -4.53 -7.17
CA VAL A 77 -4.33 -5.37 -6.01
C VAL A 77 -5.41 -6.43 -5.79
N LEU A 78 -6.69 -6.05 -5.89
CA LEU A 78 -7.83 -6.95 -5.73
C LEU A 78 -7.88 -8.00 -6.84
N ALA A 79 -7.59 -7.60 -8.08
CA ALA A 79 -7.50 -8.53 -9.20
C ALA A 79 -6.34 -9.51 -9.05
N ASN A 80 -5.26 -9.09 -8.37
CA ASN A 80 -4.02 -9.83 -8.14
C ASN A 80 -3.52 -10.54 -9.42
N ASN A 81 -3.62 -9.83 -10.54
CA ASN A 81 -3.23 -10.33 -11.85
C ASN A 81 -2.16 -9.42 -12.43
N THR A 82 -0.95 -9.95 -12.58
CA THR A 82 0.21 -9.20 -13.09
C THR A 82 0.10 -8.83 -14.57
N ASP A 83 -0.83 -9.44 -15.30
CA ASP A 83 -1.12 -9.12 -16.70
C ASP A 83 -2.15 -7.99 -16.85
N ALA A 84 -2.84 -7.63 -15.76
CA ALA A 84 -3.80 -6.53 -15.76
C ALA A 84 -3.08 -5.18 -15.78
N VAL A 85 -3.54 -4.29 -16.64
CA VAL A 85 -3.03 -2.92 -16.77
C VAL A 85 -4.21 -1.96 -16.63
N SER A 86 -4.17 -1.12 -15.59
CA SER A 86 -5.07 0.02 -15.47
C SER A 86 -4.61 1.14 -16.41
N ARG A 87 -5.55 1.85 -17.01
CA ARG A 87 -5.29 2.91 -18.00
C ARG A 87 -6.12 4.15 -17.63
N GLN A 88 -5.46 5.15 -17.09
CA GLN A 88 -6.04 6.47 -16.82
C GLN A 88 -5.71 7.40 -17.99
N ARG A 89 -6.68 8.13 -18.51
CA ARG A 89 -6.41 9.25 -19.42
C ARG A 89 -6.38 10.52 -18.61
N ILE A 90 -5.37 11.35 -18.85
CA ILE A 90 -5.21 12.64 -18.20
C ILE A 90 -4.92 13.66 -19.30
N GLU A 91 -5.75 14.69 -19.37
CA GLU A 91 -5.51 15.81 -20.26
C GLU A 91 -4.40 16.69 -19.66
N LEU A 92 -3.32 16.94 -20.41
CA LEU A 92 -2.18 17.66 -19.85
C LEU A 92 -2.36 19.17 -19.84
N GLY A 93 -3.15 19.72 -20.76
CA GLY A 93 -3.44 21.14 -20.84
C GLY A 93 -4.73 21.40 -21.61
N CYS A 94 -5.27 22.60 -21.51
CA CYS A 94 -6.56 22.94 -22.08
C CYS A 94 -6.46 23.36 -23.56
N GLY A 95 -7.52 23.04 -24.32
CA GLY A 95 -7.66 23.45 -25.72
C GLY A 95 -7.84 24.96 -25.90
N GLY A 96 -7.64 25.44 -27.13
CA GLY A 96 -7.83 26.86 -27.44
C GLY A 96 -9.29 27.28 -27.62
N ILE A 97 -9.63 28.51 -27.24
CA ILE A 97 -10.96 29.09 -27.46
C ILE A 97 -11.26 29.38 -28.96
N PRO A 98 -12.51 29.25 -29.44
CA PRO A 98 -12.85 29.21 -30.87
C PRO A 98 -12.50 30.44 -31.72
N ILE A 99 -12.18 31.59 -31.11
CA ILE A 99 -11.91 32.85 -31.83
C ILE A 99 -10.42 33.18 -31.94
N MET A 100 -9.55 32.55 -31.13
CA MET A 100 -8.09 32.71 -31.16
C MET A 100 -7.41 31.47 -30.58
N SER A 101 -6.42 30.88 -31.26
CA SER A 101 -5.50 29.89 -30.65
C SER A 101 -4.08 30.18 -31.14
N PRO A 102 -3.03 30.13 -30.28
CA PRO A 102 -2.88 29.25 -29.11
C PRO A 102 -2.75 29.99 -27.78
N GLY A 103 -3.77 29.82 -26.94
CA GLY A 103 -3.70 29.91 -25.49
C GLY A 103 -3.75 28.52 -24.85
N MET A 104 -3.14 27.51 -25.48
CA MET A 104 -3.07 26.17 -24.91
C MET A 104 -2.27 26.25 -23.61
N SER A 105 -2.86 25.84 -22.49
CA SER A 105 -2.06 25.57 -21.31
C SER A 105 -1.24 24.31 -21.55
N TRP A 106 -0.11 24.22 -20.86
CA TRP A 106 0.77 23.06 -20.94
C TRP A 106 0.71 22.36 -19.58
N GLY A 107 0.93 21.06 -19.54
CA GLY A 107 1.23 20.37 -18.30
C GLY A 107 2.25 19.27 -18.50
N SER A 108 2.75 18.76 -17.40
CA SER A 108 3.62 17.59 -17.37
C SER A 108 3.08 16.57 -16.39
N LEU A 109 3.04 15.31 -16.81
CA LEU A 109 2.70 14.17 -15.98
C LEU A 109 3.91 13.24 -15.92
N GLY A 110 4.23 12.72 -14.74
CA GLY A 110 5.37 11.85 -14.55
C GLY A 110 5.26 10.95 -13.34
N THR A 111 6.08 9.91 -13.34
CA THR A 111 6.42 9.13 -12.16
C THR A 111 7.89 9.39 -11.84
N VAL A 112 8.17 9.73 -10.57
CA VAL A 112 9.48 10.13 -10.08
C VAL A 112 9.89 9.14 -8.97
N PRO A 113 10.57 8.03 -9.32
CA PRO A 113 10.99 6.99 -8.38
C PRO A 113 12.03 7.43 -7.35
N GLN A 114 12.72 8.56 -7.60
CA GLN A 114 13.82 9.03 -6.77
C GLN A 114 13.39 10.10 -5.74
N GLU A 115 12.13 10.51 -5.77
CA GLU A 115 11.59 11.53 -4.87
C GLU A 115 10.44 10.95 -4.03
N GLY A 116 10.29 11.50 -2.81
CA GLY A 116 9.16 11.21 -1.94
C GLY A 116 9.21 9.83 -1.29
N ASN A 117 10.36 9.45 -0.71
CA ASN A 117 10.47 8.18 0.00
C ASN A 117 9.49 8.13 1.19
N PHE A 118 8.86 6.98 1.35
CA PHE A 118 8.03 6.66 2.51
C PHE A 118 8.62 5.40 3.13
N SER A 119 9.10 5.49 4.37
CA SER A 119 9.79 4.38 5.04
C SER A 119 9.13 4.03 6.36
N VAL A 120 9.02 2.74 6.66
CA VAL A 120 8.56 2.21 7.94
C VAL A 120 9.72 1.47 8.60
N VAL A 121 10.03 1.86 9.83
CA VAL A 121 11.09 1.29 10.66
C VAL A 121 10.51 0.89 12.01
N ALA A 122 10.66 -0.36 12.39
CA ALA A 122 10.17 -0.88 13.67
C ALA A 122 11.05 -2.03 14.17
N ASN A 123 11.14 -2.19 15.48
CA ASN A 123 11.63 -3.45 16.05
C ASN A 123 10.41 -4.35 16.22
N VAL A 124 10.34 -5.40 15.42
CA VAL A 124 9.19 -6.30 15.35
C VAL A 124 9.55 -7.65 15.93
N TRP A 125 8.60 -8.28 16.57
CA TRP A 125 8.73 -9.67 16.94
C TRP A 125 8.42 -10.55 15.73
N THR A 126 9.37 -11.37 15.33
CA THR A 126 9.22 -12.36 14.27
C THR A 126 9.03 -13.74 14.89
N GLU A 127 8.13 -14.53 14.31
CA GLU A 127 7.96 -15.94 14.65
C GLU A 127 8.94 -16.79 13.86
N ASN A 128 9.72 -17.60 14.55
CA ASN A 128 10.61 -18.58 13.96
C ASN A 128 10.18 -19.97 14.39
N ILE A 129 9.74 -20.76 13.43
CA ILE A 129 9.25 -22.12 13.65
C ILE A 129 10.35 -23.10 13.26
N THR A 130 11.00 -23.69 14.27
CA THR A 130 12.08 -24.65 14.07
C THR A 130 11.64 -26.07 14.33
N LYS A 131 11.98 -26.98 13.42
CA LYS A 131 11.68 -28.40 13.57
C LYS A 131 12.67 -29.06 14.52
N ASN A 132 12.17 -29.60 15.62
CA ASN A 132 12.94 -30.35 16.60
C ASN A 132 12.45 -31.80 16.72
N VAL A 133 13.35 -32.69 17.12
CA VAL A 133 13.07 -34.09 17.41
C VAL A 133 13.67 -34.43 18.75
N THR A 134 12.84 -34.91 19.67
CA THR A 134 13.31 -35.47 20.94
C THR A 134 12.89 -36.92 21.01
N SER A 135 13.86 -37.78 21.34
CA SER A 135 13.59 -39.20 21.55
C SER A 135 14.53 -39.75 22.61
N ASP A 136 13.95 -40.20 23.72
CA ASP A 136 14.71 -40.83 24.80
C ASP A 136 13.82 -41.81 25.57
N ASN A 137 14.41 -42.55 26.48
CA ASN A 137 13.71 -43.41 27.43
C ASN A 137 13.23 -42.56 28.63
N PHE A 138 12.12 -42.93 29.25
CA PHE A 138 11.65 -42.28 30.48
C PHE A 138 12.52 -42.68 31.69
N THR A 139 13.70 -42.07 31.83
CA THR A 139 14.62 -42.34 32.96
C THR A 139 14.30 -41.51 34.21
N ASP A 140 13.79 -40.29 34.02
CA ASP A 140 13.59 -39.30 35.08
C ASP A 140 12.09 -39.14 35.45
N GLY A 141 11.23 -40.00 34.92
CA GLY A 141 9.78 -40.03 35.17
C GLY A 141 8.98 -38.84 34.64
N CYS A 142 9.64 -37.77 34.15
CA CYS A 142 9.00 -36.58 33.61
C CYS A 142 9.80 -35.97 32.45
N VAL A 143 9.11 -35.57 31.38
CA VAL A 143 9.68 -34.90 30.20
C VAL A 143 8.84 -33.66 29.89
N ASN A 144 9.49 -32.50 29.87
CA ASN A 144 8.85 -31.23 29.53
C ASN A 144 9.35 -30.74 28.17
N ILE A 145 8.42 -30.50 27.25
CA ILE A 145 8.68 -29.88 25.95
C ILE A 145 7.90 -28.59 25.89
N THR A 146 8.63 -27.49 25.81
CA THR A 146 8.06 -26.14 25.87
C THR A 146 7.96 -25.51 24.49
N ASN A 147 7.14 -24.46 24.39
CA ASN A 147 7.01 -23.60 23.22
C ASN A 147 6.70 -24.37 21.93
N ILE A 148 5.65 -25.19 21.92
CA ILE A 148 5.27 -25.97 20.75
C ILE A 148 4.24 -25.19 19.94
N SER A 149 4.51 -25.02 18.64
CA SER A 149 3.53 -24.54 17.65
C SER A 149 2.67 -25.69 17.12
N SER A 150 3.30 -26.79 16.70
CA SER A 150 2.59 -27.97 16.21
C SER A 150 3.40 -29.24 16.38
N VAL A 151 2.73 -30.39 16.41
CA VAL A 151 3.37 -31.72 16.49
C VAL A 151 3.14 -32.47 15.19
N SER A 152 4.24 -32.89 14.54
CA SER A 152 4.22 -33.66 13.29
C SER A 152 4.13 -35.16 13.55
N LYS A 153 4.87 -35.65 14.56
CA LYS A 153 4.86 -37.08 14.93
C LYS A 153 4.93 -37.21 16.44
N PHE A 154 4.17 -38.16 16.98
CA PHE A 154 4.24 -38.50 18.39
C PHE A 154 4.02 -40.00 18.56
N TYR A 155 5.11 -40.71 18.86
CA TYR A 155 5.10 -42.14 19.11
C TYR A 155 5.53 -42.45 20.53
N ILE A 156 4.84 -43.41 21.14
CA ILE A 156 5.27 -44.09 22.35
C ILE A 156 5.61 -45.52 21.98
N TYR A 157 6.78 -45.97 22.39
CA TYR A 157 7.27 -47.31 22.22
C TYR A 157 7.36 -47.99 23.58
N ILE A 158 6.81 -49.20 23.69
CA ILE A 158 6.73 -49.96 24.94
C ILE A 158 7.43 -51.30 24.74
N GLU A 159 8.55 -51.52 25.43
CA GLU A 159 9.34 -52.75 25.45
C GLU A 159 9.03 -53.53 26.75
N ASP A 160 8.16 -54.53 26.68
CA ASP A 160 7.67 -55.37 27.80
C ASP A 160 6.48 -54.80 28.62
N SER A 161 5.60 -55.71 29.08
CA SER A 161 4.35 -55.38 29.79
C SER A 161 4.60 -55.06 31.26
N SER A 162 4.57 -53.78 31.61
CA SER A 162 4.50 -53.25 32.97
C SER A 162 3.08 -52.71 33.26
N ASN A 163 2.65 -52.70 34.52
CA ASN A 163 1.44 -51.96 34.94
C ASN A 163 1.83 -50.49 35.17
N GLU A 164 1.98 -49.74 34.08
CA GLU A 164 2.41 -48.35 34.11
C GLU A 164 1.47 -47.48 33.28
N ALA A 165 1.30 -46.22 33.66
CA ALA A 165 0.56 -45.24 32.87
C ALA A 165 1.52 -44.14 32.37
N VAL A 166 1.35 -43.77 31.10
CA VAL A 166 1.97 -42.56 30.54
C VAL A 166 0.90 -41.48 30.48
N THR A 167 1.09 -40.43 31.27
CA THR A 167 0.22 -39.26 31.30
C THR A 167 0.84 -38.15 30.47
N ILE A 168 0.12 -37.66 29.48
CA ILE A 168 0.48 -36.53 28.61
C ILE A 168 -0.45 -35.37 28.97
N HIS A 169 0.12 -34.27 29.40
CA HIS A 169 -0.58 -33.06 29.81
C HIS A 169 -0.19 -31.87 28.92
N LEU A 170 -1.17 -31.08 28.51
CA LEU A 170 -0.95 -29.78 27.86
C LEU A 170 -1.11 -28.65 28.88
N SER A 171 -0.13 -27.77 28.98
CA SER A 171 -0.28 -26.50 29.70
C SER A 171 -0.80 -25.44 28.72
N ASP A 172 -1.97 -24.89 29.02
CA ASP A 172 -2.70 -23.85 28.28
C ASP A 172 -3.30 -24.33 26.93
N PRO A 173 -4.64 -24.52 26.83
CA PRO A 173 -5.69 -24.22 27.82
C PRO A 173 -5.86 -25.29 28.92
N GLY A 174 -5.03 -26.35 28.91
CA GLY A 174 -5.26 -27.59 29.66
C GLY A 174 -5.74 -28.71 28.73
N GLY A 175 -5.74 -29.96 29.18
CA GLY A 175 -6.13 -31.11 28.36
C GLY A 175 -5.01 -32.14 28.24
N GLY A 176 -5.31 -33.31 27.70
CA GLY A 176 -4.29 -34.36 27.68
C GLY A 176 -4.76 -35.72 27.19
N ALA A 177 -3.84 -36.68 27.35
CA ALA A 177 -4.05 -38.09 27.08
C ALA A 177 -3.42 -38.92 28.19
N ILE A 178 -4.05 -40.03 28.57
CA ILE A 178 -3.47 -41.05 29.44
C ILE A 178 -3.48 -42.34 28.64
N LEU A 179 -2.31 -42.95 28.54
CA LEU A 179 -2.12 -44.29 28.02
C LEU A 179 -1.89 -45.22 29.21
N ARG A 180 -2.84 -46.10 29.50
CA ARG A 180 -2.70 -47.15 30.52
C ARG A 180 -2.18 -48.43 29.87
N ILE A 181 -1.15 -49.00 30.48
CA ILE A 181 -0.53 -50.25 30.08
C ILE A 181 -0.90 -51.28 31.13
N ASP A 182 -1.67 -52.30 30.75
CA ASP A 182 -2.10 -53.39 31.63
C ASP A 182 -1.67 -54.74 31.05
N SER A 183 -1.67 -55.78 31.87
CA SER A 183 -1.35 -57.14 31.44
C SER A 183 -2.26 -57.69 30.32
N ASN A 184 -3.44 -57.08 30.12
CA ASN A 184 -4.48 -57.54 29.20
C ASN A 184 -4.64 -56.66 27.94
N GLY A 185 -3.92 -55.55 27.83
CA GLY A 185 -4.06 -54.61 26.72
C GLY A 185 -3.50 -53.22 27.02
N TYR A 186 -3.62 -52.33 26.04
CA TYR A 186 -3.27 -50.92 26.17
C TYR A 186 -4.52 -50.10 25.95
N ASP A 187 -4.89 -49.24 26.90
CA ASP A 187 -6.07 -48.38 26.78
C ASP A 187 -5.66 -46.91 26.74
N ILE A 188 -6.24 -46.15 25.83
CA ILE A 188 -6.02 -44.70 25.74
C ILE A 188 -7.29 -43.95 26.10
N THR A 189 -7.13 -42.90 26.90
CA THR A 189 -8.19 -41.94 27.28
C THR A 189 -7.69 -40.54 26.96
N THR A 190 -8.50 -39.72 26.31
CA THR A 190 -8.15 -38.32 26.00
C THR A 190 -9.22 -37.38 26.50
N TRP A 191 -8.82 -36.20 26.96
CA TRP A 191 -9.76 -35.21 27.51
C TRP A 191 -9.44 -33.80 27.00
N HIS A 192 -10.51 -33.02 26.87
CA HIS A 192 -10.47 -31.61 26.54
C HIS A 192 -10.02 -30.77 27.75
N PRO A 193 -9.49 -29.56 27.56
CA PRO A 193 -9.19 -28.61 28.65
C PRO A 193 -10.27 -28.44 29.73
N THR A 194 -11.54 -28.61 29.38
CA THR A 194 -12.68 -28.55 30.29
C THR A 194 -12.87 -29.79 31.19
N GLY A 195 -11.99 -30.79 31.05
CA GLY A 195 -12.07 -32.08 31.75
C GLY A 195 -13.04 -33.09 31.13
N VAL A 196 -13.73 -32.72 30.05
CA VAL A 196 -14.63 -33.63 29.32
C VAL A 196 -13.78 -34.63 28.54
N LYS A 197 -14.02 -35.93 28.76
CA LYS A 197 -13.36 -36.99 27.99
C LYS A 197 -13.83 -36.93 26.53
N ILE A 198 -12.88 -36.75 25.61
CA ILE A 198 -13.11 -36.82 24.16
C ILE A 198 -13.22 -38.29 23.74
N LEU A 199 -12.41 -39.13 24.36
CA LEU A 199 -12.41 -40.56 24.16
C LEU A 199 -12.10 -41.24 25.51
N ASP A 200 -12.90 -42.25 25.84
CA ASP A 200 -12.81 -42.98 27.11
C ASP A 200 -12.46 -44.44 26.83
N GLU A 201 -11.33 -44.90 27.35
CA GLU A 201 -10.88 -46.30 27.37
C GLU A 201 -11.02 -47.04 26.02
N LEU A 202 -10.35 -46.53 24.98
CA LEU A 202 -10.21 -47.29 23.73
C LEU A 202 -9.05 -48.27 23.84
N THR A 203 -9.37 -49.56 23.74
CA THR A 203 -8.37 -50.63 23.68
C THR A 203 -7.64 -50.64 22.34
N ILE A 204 -6.33 -50.48 22.41
CA ILE A 204 -5.40 -50.53 21.28
C ILE A 204 -5.09 -52.00 20.99
N THR A 205 -5.77 -52.55 19.99
CA THR A 205 -5.45 -53.88 19.46
C THR A 205 -4.35 -53.77 18.41
N THR A 206 -3.09 -53.69 18.81
CA THR A 206 -1.98 -53.93 17.87
C THR A 206 -1.86 -55.43 17.62
N PRO A 207 -1.88 -55.90 16.36
CA PRO A 207 -1.64 -57.30 16.08
C PRO A 207 -0.25 -57.68 16.60
N PRO A 208 -0.12 -58.78 17.37
CA PRO A 208 1.18 -59.20 17.88
C PRO A 208 2.02 -59.68 16.69
N ASP A 209 2.98 -58.87 16.25
CA ASP A 209 4.07 -59.39 15.43
C ASP A 209 4.96 -60.23 16.36
N PRO A 210 5.05 -61.55 16.19
CA PRO A 210 5.79 -62.44 17.10
C PRO A 210 7.31 -62.16 17.14
N LEU A 211 7.84 -61.30 16.25
CA LEU A 211 9.23 -60.88 16.22
C LEU A 211 9.49 -59.50 16.84
N VAL A 212 8.45 -58.73 17.16
CA VAL A 212 8.57 -57.35 17.67
C VAL A 212 8.09 -57.30 19.13
N ARG A 213 9.04 -57.27 20.07
CA ARG A 213 8.75 -57.08 21.52
C ARG A 213 8.34 -55.65 21.90
N GLN A 214 8.25 -54.75 20.93
CA GLN A 214 8.03 -53.33 21.13
C GLN A 214 6.69 -52.89 20.52
N VAL A 215 5.73 -52.48 21.35
CA VAL A 215 4.46 -51.91 20.84
C VAL A 215 4.67 -50.45 20.50
N LYS A 216 4.32 -50.08 19.26
CA LYS A 216 4.38 -48.70 18.76
C LYS A 216 2.98 -48.09 18.75
N VAL A 217 2.74 -47.11 19.60
CA VAL A 217 1.48 -46.36 19.66
C VAL A 217 1.68 -44.98 19.01
N ASN A 218 0.88 -44.68 17.99
CA ASN A 218 0.82 -43.34 17.38
C ASN A 218 -0.22 -42.47 18.08
N ILE A 219 0.21 -41.58 18.97
CA ILE A 219 -0.71 -40.75 19.77
C ILE A 219 -1.51 -39.78 18.88
N LEU A 220 -0.96 -39.38 17.74
CA LEU A 220 -1.65 -38.50 16.78
C LEU A 220 -2.64 -39.24 15.86
N SER A 221 -2.84 -40.55 16.04
CA SER A 221 -3.84 -41.28 15.27
C SER A 221 -5.22 -40.62 15.45
N PRO A 222 -5.97 -40.31 14.36
CA PRO A 222 -7.30 -39.73 14.48
C PRO A 222 -8.25 -40.53 15.36
N CYS A 223 -8.02 -41.84 15.49
CA CYS A 223 -8.80 -42.75 16.33
C CYS A 223 -8.66 -42.48 17.84
N TYR A 224 -7.60 -41.78 18.28
CA TYR A 224 -7.31 -41.56 19.70
C TYR A 224 -7.76 -40.18 20.20
N GLY A 225 -8.14 -39.26 19.31
CA GLY A 225 -8.70 -37.95 19.66
C GLY A 225 -7.69 -36.91 20.15
N PHE A 226 -6.43 -37.27 20.43
CA PHE A 226 -5.41 -36.32 20.90
C PHE A 226 -5.06 -35.24 19.85
N SER A 227 -5.14 -35.58 18.56
CA SER A 227 -4.95 -34.59 17.48
C SER A 227 -5.94 -33.43 17.56
N LYS A 228 -7.15 -33.67 18.05
CA LYS A 228 -8.16 -32.64 18.29
C LYS A 228 -7.82 -31.76 19.49
N VAL A 229 -7.25 -32.35 20.56
CA VAL A 229 -6.76 -31.58 21.72
C VAL A 229 -5.67 -30.60 21.28
N LEU A 230 -4.77 -31.03 20.39
CA LEU A 230 -3.71 -30.18 19.85
C LEU A 230 -4.23 -29.10 18.89
N SER A 231 -5.29 -29.37 18.11
CA SER A 231 -5.85 -28.38 17.18
C SER A 231 -6.63 -27.27 17.89
N ASP A 232 -7.18 -27.57 19.07
CA ASP A 232 -7.97 -26.64 19.88
C ASP A 232 -7.10 -25.85 20.89
N ALA A 233 -5.79 -26.13 20.95
CA ALA A 233 -4.87 -25.49 21.87
C ALA A 233 -4.37 -24.12 21.38
N ASP A 234 -4.21 -23.17 22.29
CA ASP A 234 -3.61 -21.87 22.00
C ASP A 234 -2.10 -22.02 21.76
N ILE A 235 -1.60 -21.47 20.66
CA ILE A 235 -0.18 -21.50 20.31
C ILE A 235 0.54 -20.30 20.96
N PRO A 236 1.72 -20.49 21.59
CA PRO A 236 2.39 -21.77 21.84
C PRO A 236 1.87 -22.50 23.09
N TYR A 237 1.89 -23.84 23.06
CA TYR A 237 1.57 -24.70 24.20
C TYR A 237 2.77 -25.54 24.64
N ASN A 238 2.75 -26.06 25.87
CA ASN A 238 3.77 -27.01 26.33
C ASN A 238 3.16 -28.39 26.54
N ILE A 239 3.96 -29.43 26.27
CA ILE A 239 3.61 -30.82 26.53
C ILE A 239 4.49 -31.32 27.67
N THR A 240 3.85 -31.78 28.73
CA THR A 240 4.49 -32.50 29.82
C THR A 240 4.07 -33.96 29.76
N MET A 241 5.04 -34.87 29.71
CA MET A 241 4.82 -36.32 29.77
C MET A 241 5.33 -36.84 31.11
N MET A 242 4.53 -37.64 31.80
CA MET A 242 4.88 -38.25 33.08
C MET A 242 4.62 -39.75 33.06
N THR A 243 5.42 -40.50 33.78
CA THR A 243 5.21 -41.93 34.04
C THR A 243 5.15 -42.18 35.53
N ASP A 244 4.36 -43.17 35.96
CA ASP A 244 4.16 -43.50 37.38
C ASP A 244 5.39 -44.21 38.04
N GLY A 245 6.57 -44.18 37.41
CA GLY A 245 7.82 -44.81 37.87
C GLY A 245 9.02 -44.60 36.92
N ASN A 246 10.17 -45.20 37.29
CA ASN A 246 11.37 -45.26 36.43
C ASN A 246 11.16 -46.31 35.33
N SER A 247 10.58 -45.88 34.21
CA SER A 247 10.15 -46.76 33.13
C SER A 247 11.15 -46.74 31.97
N SER A 248 12.34 -47.32 32.18
CA SER A 248 13.35 -47.47 31.10
C SER A 248 12.85 -48.24 29.87
N ASN A 249 11.73 -48.95 30.04
CA ASN A 249 11.04 -49.77 29.06
C ASN A 249 10.08 -48.97 28.16
N ILE A 250 9.82 -47.71 28.51
CA ILE A 250 8.99 -46.81 27.72
C ILE A 250 9.92 -45.78 27.07
N ARG A 251 9.83 -45.68 25.74
CA ARG A 251 10.56 -44.70 24.95
C ARG A 251 9.57 -43.79 24.25
N TYR A 252 9.82 -42.48 24.30
CA TYR A 252 9.06 -41.51 23.52
C TYR A 252 9.86 -41.08 22.29
N CYS A 253 9.16 -40.70 21.23
CA CYS A 253 9.72 -40.02 20.09
C CYS A 253 8.70 -39.00 19.60
N ILE A 254 9.05 -37.73 19.70
CA ILE A 254 8.20 -36.62 19.28
C ILE A 254 8.97 -35.70 18.34
N GLU A 255 8.34 -35.45 17.19
CA GLU A 255 8.79 -34.50 16.18
C GLU A 255 7.81 -33.32 16.23
N TYR A 256 8.31 -32.17 16.66
CA TYR A 256 7.51 -30.98 16.90
C TYR A 256 8.18 -29.75 16.29
N TYR A 257 7.36 -28.73 16.10
CA TYR A 257 7.77 -27.43 15.64
C TYR A 257 7.80 -26.49 16.85
N GLU A 258 9.01 -26.14 17.27
CA GLU A 258 9.24 -25.20 18.35
C GLU A 258 8.96 -23.77 17.85
N TYR A 259 8.13 -23.07 18.61
CA TYR A 259 7.78 -21.68 18.44
C TYR A 259 8.80 -20.82 19.17
N ASN A 260 9.57 -20.03 18.42
CA ASN A 260 10.45 -19.02 19.00
C ASN A 260 10.01 -17.64 18.53
N LYS A 261 10.03 -16.68 19.45
CA LYS A 261 9.72 -15.27 19.15
C LYS A 261 10.99 -14.46 19.37
N THR A 262 11.53 -13.88 18.30
CA THR A 262 12.76 -13.07 18.33
C THR A 262 12.46 -11.64 17.90
N MET A 263 13.05 -10.66 18.57
CA MET A 263 12.89 -9.26 18.20
C MET A 263 13.94 -8.91 17.15
N GLU A 264 13.49 -8.48 15.98
CA GLU A 264 14.32 -8.16 14.83
C GLU A 264 14.05 -6.74 14.35
N PRO A 265 15.09 -5.99 13.93
CA PRO A 265 14.90 -4.70 13.29
C PRO A 265 14.32 -4.90 11.89
N TYR A 266 13.20 -4.25 11.62
CA TYR A 266 12.56 -4.21 10.31
C TYR A 266 12.66 -2.80 9.72
N THR A 267 12.94 -2.73 8.42
CA THR A 267 12.95 -1.48 7.67
C THR A 267 12.45 -1.75 6.26
N LYS A 268 11.46 -0.98 5.84
CA LYS A 268 10.96 -1.00 4.48
C LYS A 268 10.83 0.42 3.96
N THR A 269 11.28 0.64 2.75
CA THR A 269 11.12 1.91 2.04
C THR A 269 10.36 1.65 0.74
N SER A 270 9.28 2.39 0.53
CA SER A 270 8.63 2.52 -0.76
C SER A 270 9.02 3.85 -1.41
N ASN A 271 9.12 3.83 -2.74
CA ASN A 271 9.51 4.99 -3.53
C ASN A 271 8.59 5.11 -4.76
N GLY A 272 8.70 6.21 -5.51
CA GLY A 272 7.80 6.44 -6.63
C GLY A 272 6.63 7.32 -6.26
N THR A 273 6.87 8.61 -6.43
CA THR A 273 5.85 9.64 -6.42
C THR A 273 5.29 9.78 -7.84
N MET A 274 3.97 9.93 -8.01
CA MET A 274 3.43 10.40 -9.29
C MET A 274 3.14 11.89 -9.18
N VAL A 275 3.44 12.64 -10.23
CA VAL A 275 3.34 14.10 -10.21
C VAL A 275 2.70 14.59 -11.51
N TYR A 276 1.66 15.41 -11.37
CA TYR A 276 1.20 16.31 -12.41
C TYR A 276 1.59 17.75 -12.06
N ARG A 277 2.08 18.52 -13.03
CA ARG A 277 2.35 19.96 -12.90
C ARG A 277 1.65 20.68 -14.04
N SER A 278 0.79 21.64 -13.72
CA SER A 278 0.27 22.56 -14.72
C SER A 278 1.30 23.65 -15.05
N MET A 279 1.19 24.20 -16.24
CA MET A 279 1.86 25.41 -16.72
C MET A 279 0.80 26.29 -17.36
N ASN A 280 -0.01 26.89 -16.50
CA ASN A 280 -1.12 27.77 -16.83
C ASN A 280 -0.60 29.17 -17.17
N ARG A 281 -1.34 29.88 -18.01
CA ARG A 281 -0.98 31.22 -18.48
C ARG A 281 -1.68 32.33 -17.71
N TYR A 282 -2.92 32.12 -17.28
CA TYR A 282 -3.74 33.12 -16.61
C TYR A 282 -4.31 32.64 -15.27
N PHE A 283 -4.45 31.32 -15.08
CA PHE A 283 -4.79 30.68 -13.83
C PHE A 283 -3.53 30.30 -13.03
N LEU A 284 -3.71 29.99 -11.74
CA LEU A 284 -2.62 29.59 -10.86
C LEU A 284 -2.05 28.24 -11.28
N ASP A 285 -0.74 28.08 -11.18
CA ASP A 285 -0.10 26.78 -11.33
C ASP A 285 -0.41 25.88 -10.14
N GLN A 286 -0.82 24.67 -10.44
CA GLN A 286 -1.15 23.63 -9.48
C GLN A 286 -0.30 22.40 -9.76
N GLN A 287 0.05 21.72 -8.69
CA GLN A 287 0.73 20.43 -8.74
C GLN A 287 -0.10 19.41 -7.99
N PHE A 288 -0.32 18.25 -8.60
CA PHE A 288 -0.94 17.09 -7.95
C PHE A 288 0.14 16.05 -7.69
N ILE A 289 0.19 15.56 -6.46
CA ILE A 289 1.23 14.64 -6.00
C ILE A 289 0.56 13.41 -5.40
N TYR A 290 0.89 12.24 -5.91
CA TYR A 290 0.51 10.96 -5.31
C TYR A 290 1.71 10.40 -4.56
N GLN A 291 1.55 10.10 -3.26
CA GLN A 291 2.55 9.46 -2.41
C GLN A 291 1.89 8.50 -1.43
N ALA A 292 2.32 7.23 -1.43
CA ALA A 292 1.87 6.20 -0.48
C ALA A 292 0.33 6.11 -0.31
N GLY A 293 -0.42 6.23 -1.40
CA GLY A 293 -1.89 6.19 -1.39
C GLY A 293 -2.58 7.54 -1.20
N ALA A 294 -1.87 8.55 -0.69
CA ALA A 294 -2.39 9.90 -0.53
C ALA A 294 -2.26 10.72 -1.82
N VAL A 295 -3.21 11.62 -2.07
CA VAL A 295 -3.14 12.61 -3.16
C VAL A 295 -3.19 14.02 -2.58
N PHE A 296 -2.21 14.84 -2.95
CA PHE A 296 -2.08 16.23 -2.55
C PHE A 296 -2.42 17.18 -3.70
N LEU A 297 -3.11 18.27 -3.36
CA LEU A 297 -3.17 19.48 -4.18
C LEU A 297 -2.15 20.48 -3.62
N CYS A 298 -1.22 20.90 -4.47
CA CYS A 298 -0.13 21.80 -4.12
C CYS A 298 -0.23 23.09 -4.94
N GLN A 299 -0.25 24.21 -4.22
CA GLN A 299 -0.27 25.58 -4.74
C GLN A 299 0.75 26.37 -3.92
N ALA A 300 2.01 26.38 -4.36
CA ALA A 300 3.13 26.87 -3.55
C ALA A 300 2.83 28.24 -2.91
N PRO A 301 3.03 28.38 -1.58
CA PRO A 301 3.67 27.42 -0.68
C PRO A 301 2.74 26.36 -0.07
N ASN A 302 1.44 26.39 -0.33
CA ASN A 302 0.46 25.52 0.33
C ASN A 302 0.45 24.12 -0.29
N ALA A 303 0.31 23.11 0.57
CA ALA A 303 -0.02 21.75 0.19
C ALA A 303 -1.23 21.32 1.02
N SER A 304 -2.13 20.55 0.43
CA SER A 304 -3.30 20.03 1.13
C SER A 304 -3.57 18.60 0.68
N MET A 305 -3.69 17.68 1.63
CA MET A 305 -4.10 16.30 1.36
C MET A 305 -5.59 16.28 0.97
N ARG A 306 -5.89 15.78 -0.22
CA ARG A 306 -7.25 15.73 -0.78
C ARG A 306 -7.83 14.32 -0.85
N THR A 307 -6.97 13.33 -1.03
CA THR A 307 -7.31 11.92 -0.88
C THR A 307 -6.43 11.32 0.20
N LEU A 308 -7.05 10.70 1.20
CA LEU A 308 -6.36 10.05 2.31
C LEU A 308 -5.76 8.71 1.85
N PRO A 309 -4.62 8.29 2.42
CA PRO A 309 -4.07 6.97 2.16
C PRO A 309 -4.91 5.88 2.88
N ASP A 310 -4.84 4.64 2.38
CA ASP A 310 -5.50 3.46 2.98
C ASP A 310 -4.68 2.90 4.18
N ILE A 311 -4.26 3.78 5.08
CA ILE A 311 -3.64 3.40 6.36
C ILE A 311 -4.76 3.19 7.37
N THR A 312 -4.76 2.04 8.02
CA THR A 312 -5.77 1.71 9.05
C THR A 312 -5.11 1.56 10.40
N ILE A 313 -5.69 2.22 11.41
CA ILE A 313 -5.28 2.16 12.80
C ILE A 313 -6.54 1.89 13.62
N GLU A 314 -6.66 0.69 14.19
CA GLU A 314 -7.87 0.26 14.88
C GLU A 314 -7.56 -0.56 16.14
N ASP A 315 -8.26 -0.31 17.24
CA ASP A 315 -8.10 -1.10 18.46
C ASP A 315 -8.80 -2.45 18.33
N VAL A 316 -8.07 -3.54 18.58
CA VAL A 316 -8.54 -4.93 18.52
C VAL A 316 -8.23 -5.62 19.85
N GLY A 317 -9.21 -5.60 20.76
CA GLY A 317 -9.08 -6.20 22.08
C GLY A 317 -8.04 -5.48 22.94
N ASN A 318 -6.85 -6.06 23.08
CA ASN A 318 -5.78 -5.55 23.94
C ASN A 318 -4.59 -4.97 23.17
N TYR A 319 -4.69 -4.85 21.85
CA TYR A 319 -3.66 -4.28 20.99
C TYR A 319 -4.31 -3.45 19.89
N THR A 320 -3.53 -2.59 19.23
CA THR A 320 -3.99 -1.79 18.10
C THR A 320 -3.41 -2.37 16.82
N HIS A 321 -4.27 -2.67 15.86
CA HIS A 321 -3.89 -3.12 14.53
C HIS A 321 -3.51 -1.90 13.67
N VAL A 322 -2.31 -1.93 13.08
CA VAL A 322 -1.78 -0.88 12.22
C VAL A 322 -1.41 -1.50 10.88
N THR A 323 -2.20 -1.23 9.84
CA THR A 323 -1.90 -1.69 8.48
C THR A 323 -1.43 -0.53 7.63
N ILE A 324 -0.24 -0.67 7.03
CA ILE A 324 0.36 0.36 6.17
C ILE A 324 0.57 -0.21 4.75
N PRO A 325 -0.09 0.35 3.72
CA PRO A 325 0.20 0.05 2.33
C PRO A 325 1.47 0.77 1.86
N MET A 326 2.50 -0.01 1.55
CA MET A 326 3.77 0.45 1.02
C MET A 326 3.74 0.35 -0.51
N VAL A 327 3.21 1.39 -1.16
CA VAL A 327 3.09 1.44 -2.62
C VAL A 327 4.36 1.97 -3.26
N THR A 328 5.01 1.14 -4.07
CA THR A 328 6.19 1.49 -4.86
C THR A 328 5.83 1.66 -6.33
N VAL A 329 6.23 2.79 -6.93
CA VAL A 329 5.99 3.09 -8.36
C VAL A 329 7.31 3.08 -9.13
N GLY A 330 7.52 2.02 -9.90
CA GLY A 330 8.65 1.88 -10.81
C GLY A 330 8.36 2.43 -12.21
N THR A 331 9.38 2.97 -12.89
CA THR A 331 9.32 3.39 -14.31
C THR A 331 9.83 2.30 -15.27
N GLY A 332 10.53 1.28 -14.79
CA GLY A 332 11.25 0.32 -15.64
C GLY A 332 12.48 0.92 -16.34
N VAL A 333 13.43 0.08 -16.78
CA VAL A 333 14.80 0.47 -17.17
C VAL A 333 14.91 1.38 -18.40
N ASN A 334 13.86 1.52 -19.22
CA ASN A 334 13.90 2.24 -20.51
C ASN A 334 12.69 3.16 -20.77
N ARG A 335 12.00 3.67 -19.74
CA ARG A 335 10.76 4.45 -19.96
C ARG A 335 10.92 5.92 -19.57
N THR A 336 10.17 6.78 -20.25
CA THR A 336 10.10 8.21 -19.99
C THR A 336 9.43 8.45 -18.62
N PRO A 337 10.15 8.95 -17.63
CA PRO A 337 9.60 9.20 -16.29
C PRO A 337 8.62 10.37 -16.31
N MET A 338 8.69 11.25 -17.30
CA MET A 338 7.82 12.42 -17.39
C MET A 338 7.53 12.77 -18.86
N ILE A 339 6.29 13.13 -19.16
CA ILE A 339 5.83 13.61 -20.47
C ILE A 339 5.17 14.96 -20.27
N GLY A 340 5.49 15.92 -21.14
CA GLY A 340 4.84 17.22 -21.19
C GLY A 340 4.05 17.37 -22.47
N GLY A 341 2.88 17.98 -22.40
CA GLY A 341 2.03 18.24 -23.56
C GLY A 341 0.82 19.12 -23.24
N SER A 342 0.08 19.48 -24.27
CA SER A 342 -1.26 20.09 -24.15
C SER A 342 -2.36 19.13 -24.64
N GLY A 343 -2.01 17.86 -24.87
CA GLY A 343 -2.92 16.82 -25.34
C GLY A 343 -3.29 15.84 -24.24
N VAL A 344 -4.06 14.81 -24.61
CA VAL A 344 -4.44 13.71 -23.71
C VAL A 344 -3.35 12.65 -23.71
N GLU A 345 -2.84 12.35 -22.52
CA GLU A 345 -1.85 11.31 -22.29
C GLU A 345 -2.45 10.17 -21.47
N GLU A 346 -1.96 8.94 -21.66
CA GLU A 346 -2.43 7.76 -20.94
C GLU A 346 -1.40 7.33 -19.89
N LEU A 347 -1.79 7.35 -18.61
CA LEU A 347 -1.08 6.73 -17.51
C LEU A 347 -1.50 5.26 -17.41
N GLN A 348 -0.58 4.37 -17.77
CA GLN A 348 -0.72 2.93 -17.66
C GLN A 348 -0.05 2.44 -16.38
N MET A 349 -0.77 1.70 -15.55
CA MET A 349 -0.27 1.11 -14.30
C MET A 349 -0.46 -0.40 -14.35
N GLY A 350 0.60 -1.18 -14.16
CA GLY A 350 0.53 -2.63 -14.07
C GLY A 350 1.05 -3.13 -12.73
N LEU A 351 0.38 -4.10 -12.13
CA LEU A 351 0.82 -4.73 -10.88
C LEU A 351 2.03 -5.64 -11.14
N LYS A 352 3.11 -5.49 -10.37
CA LYS A 352 4.24 -6.43 -10.39
C LYS A 352 4.03 -7.54 -9.39
N TYR A 353 3.75 -7.19 -8.15
CA TYR A 353 3.31 -8.12 -7.12
C TYR A 353 2.65 -7.35 -5.99
N VAL A 354 1.87 -8.10 -5.21
CA VAL A 354 1.44 -7.71 -3.88
C VAL A 354 1.92 -8.76 -2.91
N ASN A 355 2.48 -8.33 -1.78
CA ASN A 355 2.89 -9.19 -0.69
C ASN A 355 2.36 -8.65 0.64
N ARG A 356 2.01 -9.55 1.55
CA ARG A 356 1.60 -9.19 2.91
C ARG A 356 2.69 -9.68 3.84
N ILE A 357 3.35 -8.76 4.53
CA ILE A 357 4.37 -9.08 5.51
C ILE A 357 3.69 -9.13 6.87
N THR A 358 3.58 -10.35 7.41
CA THR A 358 3.04 -10.63 8.73
C THR A 358 4.20 -10.90 9.69
N PHE A 359 4.18 -10.23 10.84
CA PHE A 359 5.10 -10.51 11.94
C PHE A 359 4.42 -11.46 12.94
N ALA A 360 4.92 -11.53 14.17
CA ALA A 360 4.27 -12.32 15.21
C ALA A 360 2.83 -11.89 15.45
N ASP A 361 2.00 -12.82 15.87
CA ASP A 361 0.61 -12.55 16.19
C ASP A 361 0.47 -11.56 17.37
N ARG A 362 -0.65 -10.81 17.36
CA ARG A 362 -1.03 -9.80 18.38
C ARG A 362 0.01 -8.68 18.50
N ASN A 363 0.30 -8.20 19.71
CA ASN A 363 1.31 -7.17 19.94
C ASN A 363 2.70 -7.63 19.48
N ASN A 364 3.11 -7.16 18.30
CA ASN A 364 4.35 -7.51 17.63
C ASN A 364 5.37 -6.38 17.66
N THR A 365 4.98 -5.16 18.06
CA THR A 365 5.91 -4.08 18.29
C THR A 365 5.36 -3.04 19.28
N GLY A 366 6.27 -2.42 20.04
CA GLY A 366 5.93 -1.33 20.95
C GLY A 366 5.97 0.06 20.31
N SER A 367 6.57 0.17 19.11
CA SER A 367 6.74 1.45 18.43
C SER A 367 7.02 1.29 16.95
N VAL A 368 6.41 2.15 16.13
CA VAL A 368 6.62 2.21 14.68
C VAL A 368 7.06 3.62 14.30
N ASN A 369 8.17 3.75 13.60
CA ASN A 369 8.67 5.00 13.05
C ASN A 369 8.36 5.05 11.55
N ILE A 370 7.61 6.06 11.13
CA ILE A 370 7.27 6.33 9.74
C ILE A 370 8.06 7.56 9.31
N ILE A 371 9.00 7.38 8.39
CA ILE A 371 9.87 8.44 7.88
C ILE A 371 9.36 8.84 6.51
N ILE A 372 8.96 10.10 6.37
CA ILE A 372 8.37 10.65 5.15
C ILE A 372 9.28 11.75 4.62
N GLU A 373 9.74 11.58 3.39
CA GLU A 373 10.47 12.61 2.64
C GLU A 373 9.49 13.34 1.71
N PRO A 374 9.50 14.68 1.67
CA PRO A 374 8.68 15.42 0.73
C PRO A 374 9.31 15.37 -0.67
N PRO A 375 8.52 15.55 -1.75
CA PRO A 375 9.05 15.80 -3.09
C PRO A 375 9.90 17.08 -3.17
N GLU A 376 10.63 17.26 -4.28
CA GLU A 376 11.45 18.47 -4.48
C GLU A 376 10.59 19.75 -4.46
N GLY A 377 11.03 20.76 -3.70
CA GLY A 377 10.36 22.06 -3.60
C GLY A 377 11.04 23.00 -2.61
N ASP A 378 10.53 24.22 -2.49
CA ASP A 378 11.05 25.21 -1.55
C ASP A 378 10.81 24.81 -0.08
N GLU A 379 11.41 25.54 0.85
CA GLU A 379 11.31 25.25 2.29
C GLU A 379 9.88 25.38 2.83
N ASP A 380 9.11 26.36 2.35
CA ASP A 380 7.75 26.62 2.80
C ASP A 380 6.80 25.51 2.35
N PHE A 381 6.94 25.06 1.09
CA PHE A 381 6.25 23.92 0.53
C PHE A 381 6.53 22.65 1.32
N ARG A 382 7.82 22.32 1.55
CA ARG A 382 8.21 21.10 2.26
C ARG A 382 7.69 21.10 3.69
N ARG A 383 7.73 22.25 4.38
CA ARG A 383 7.14 22.40 5.71
C ARG A 383 5.63 22.11 5.70
N ASN A 384 4.88 22.76 4.81
CA ASN A 384 3.43 22.59 4.76
C ASN A 384 3.04 21.15 4.36
N TYR A 385 3.75 20.54 3.42
CA TYR A 385 3.54 19.16 3.00
C TYR A 385 3.76 18.16 4.13
N LEU A 386 4.84 18.30 4.88
CA LEU A 386 5.14 17.43 6.03
C LEU A 386 4.18 17.66 7.20
N GLN A 387 3.68 18.89 7.36
CA GLN A 387 2.66 19.20 8.37
C GLN A 387 1.33 18.50 8.06
N GLU A 388 0.89 18.48 6.81
CA GLU A 388 -0.34 17.76 6.41
C GLU A 388 -0.26 16.26 6.72
N TRP A 389 0.91 15.64 6.54
CA TRP A 389 1.13 14.25 6.97
C TRP A 389 1.06 14.09 8.48
N ALA A 390 1.66 15.01 9.24
CA ALA A 390 1.60 14.98 10.70
C ALA A 390 0.16 15.14 11.21
N ASP A 391 -0.60 16.07 10.64
CA ASP A 391 -2.01 16.32 10.97
C ASP A 391 -2.89 15.10 10.63
N TYR A 392 -2.63 14.44 9.49
CA TYR A 392 -3.30 13.19 9.14
C TYR A 392 -3.09 12.11 10.20
N PHE A 393 -1.84 11.86 10.60
CA PHE A 393 -1.56 10.80 11.59
C PHE A 393 -2.06 11.17 12.99
N ASP A 394 -2.03 12.44 13.39
CA ASP A 394 -2.62 12.92 14.64
C ASP A 394 -4.12 12.64 14.68
N ALA A 395 -4.83 12.92 13.59
CA ALA A 395 -6.24 12.57 13.43
C ALA A 395 -6.47 11.05 13.35
N ALA A 396 -5.58 10.29 12.70
CA ALA A 396 -5.73 8.84 12.52
C ALA A 396 -5.55 8.06 13.83
N VAL A 397 -4.75 8.57 14.78
CA VAL A 397 -4.61 7.95 16.11
C VAL A 397 -5.68 8.42 17.09
N GLU A 398 -6.43 9.48 16.78
CA GLU A 398 -7.46 10.03 17.66
C GLU A 398 -8.53 8.97 17.97
N GLY A 399 -8.72 8.68 19.27
CA GLY A 399 -9.67 7.67 19.72
C GLY A 399 -9.14 6.23 19.75
N THR A 400 -7.86 6.01 19.44
CA THR A 400 -7.18 4.70 19.55
C THR A 400 -6.30 4.64 20.80
N SER A 401 -5.80 3.45 21.13
CA SER A 401 -4.86 3.23 22.24
C SER A 401 -3.41 3.61 21.90
N ILE A 402 -3.14 3.94 20.63
CA ILE A 402 -1.83 4.42 20.17
C ILE A 402 -1.69 5.91 20.46
N ARG A 403 -0.48 6.32 20.84
CA ARG A 403 -0.07 7.73 20.89
C ARG A 403 0.92 8.04 19.78
N MET A 404 0.77 9.20 19.16
CA MET A 404 1.82 9.79 18.32
C MET A 404 2.77 10.61 19.19
N ALA A 405 4.07 10.34 19.10
CA ALA A 405 5.07 11.20 19.72
C ALA A 405 5.16 12.51 18.94
N PRO A 406 5.38 13.66 19.60
CA PRO A 406 5.56 14.91 18.90
C PRO A 406 6.75 14.79 17.93
N PRO A 407 6.60 15.24 16.67
CA PRO A 407 7.69 15.19 15.72
C PRO A 407 8.88 16.00 16.27
N PRO A 408 10.12 15.54 16.06
CA PRO A 408 11.30 16.29 16.48
C PRO A 408 11.27 17.70 15.86
N PRO A 409 11.79 18.73 16.58
CA PRO A 409 11.84 20.08 16.03
C PRO A 409 12.60 20.05 14.69
N PRO A 410 12.10 20.72 13.65
CA PRO A 410 12.70 20.65 12.33
C PRO A 410 14.15 21.11 12.39
N ASP A 411 15.03 20.42 11.67
CA ASP A 411 16.44 20.78 11.50
C ASP A 411 16.63 22.10 10.70
N GLY A 412 15.54 22.81 10.40
CA GLY A 412 15.43 23.97 9.53
C GLY A 412 15.46 23.61 8.04
N SER A 413 15.85 22.38 7.69
CA SER A 413 15.98 21.92 6.31
C SER A 413 14.71 21.25 5.80
N TYR A 414 13.80 20.76 6.66
CA TYR A 414 12.55 20.05 6.26
C TYR A 414 12.82 18.95 5.22
N THR A 415 13.88 18.17 5.47
CA THR A 415 14.30 17.07 4.59
C THR A 415 13.41 15.84 4.74
N ASN A 416 12.91 15.60 5.96
CA ASN A 416 11.92 14.58 6.25
C ASN A 416 11.16 14.94 7.54
N THR A 417 10.09 14.19 7.81
CA THR A 417 9.48 14.10 9.12
C THR A 417 9.49 12.65 9.59
N THR A 418 9.62 12.45 10.90
CA THR A 418 9.50 11.12 11.51
C THR A 418 8.27 11.12 12.42
N ILE A 419 7.30 10.30 12.05
CA ILE A 419 6.08 10.06 12.81
C ILE A 419 6.29 8.80 13.63
N THR A 420 6.31 8.93 14.95
CA THR A 420 6.54 7.80 15.86
C THR A 420 5.24 7.43 16.55
N LEU A 421 4.69 6.28 16.19
CA LEU A 421 3.54 5.66 16.84
C LEU A 421 4.04 4.79 17.99
N ILE A 422 3.44 4.92 19.17
CA ILE A 422 3.82 4.17 20.37
C ILE A 422 2.58 3.54 20.99
N GLY A 423 2.65 2.25 21.30
CA GLY A 423 1.55 1.49 21.90
C GLY A 423 1.80 -0.01 21.79
N ASP A 424 0.78 -0.81 22.11
CA ASP A 424 0.80 -2.25 21.87
C ASP A 424 0.30 -2.52 20.45
N ILE A 425 1.22 -2.62 19.49
CA ILE A 425 0.90 -2.57 18.05
C ILE A 425 1.02 -3.96 17.43
N HIS A 426 -0.01 -4.38 16.69
CA HIS A 426 0.11 -5.41 15.65
C HIS A 426 0.34 -4.70 14.32
N LEU A 427 1.61 -4.61 13.91
CA LEU A 427 1.98 -4.02 12.63
C LEU A 427 1.75 -5.02 11.50
N GLU A 428 1.17 -4.53 10.42
CA GLU A 428 1.03 -5.24 9.15
C GLU A 428 1.48 -4.34 8.01
N ILE A 429 2.31 -4.89 7.11
CA ILE A 429 2.77 -4.18 5.91
C ILE A 429 2.18 -4.84 4.67
N LYS A 430 1.45 -4.06 3.88
CA LYS A 430 0.99 -4.45 2.53
C LYS A 430 1.95 -3.87 1.51
N GLU A 431 2.87 -4.69 1.02
CA GLU A 431 3.82 -4.29 0.01
C GLU A 431 3.20 -4.40 -1.38
N ILE A 432 3.17 -3.29 -2.13
CA ILE A 432 2.57 -3.21 -3.45
C ILE A 432 3.62 -2.60 -4.38
N GLU A 433 4.02 -3.33 -5.42
CA GLU A 433 4.88 -2.79 -6.46
C GLU A 433 4.10 -2.67 -7.77
N ILE A 434 4.04 -1.45 -8.32
CA ILE A 434 3.43 -1.17 -9.60
C ILE A 434 4.45 -0.60 -10.58
N GLU A 435 4.27 -0.92 -11.86
CA GLU A 435 5.01 -0.30 -12.94
C GLU A 435 4.13 0.74 -13.62
N GLY A 436 4.53 2.00 -13.49
CA GLY A 436 3.94 3.13 -14.19
C GLY A 436 4.56 3.35 -15.56
N ARG A 437 3.73 3.66 -16.55
CA ARG A 437 4.14 4.09 -17.88
C ARG A 437 3.24 5.21 -18.35
N ILE A 438 3.80 6.19 -19.04
CA ILE A 438 3.01 7.19 -19.76
C ILE A 438 3.14 6.91 -21.25
N ALA A 439 2.02 6.91 -21.96
CA ALA A 439 1.95 6.71 -23.39
C ALA A 439 1.16 7.85 -24.04
N SER A 440 1.73 8.44 -25.09
CA SER A 440 1.03 9.42 -25.91
C SER A 440 0.00 8.73 -26.77
N ILE A 441 -1.23 9.21 -26.68
CA ILE A 441 -2.30 8.81 -27.58
C ILE A 441 -2.14 9.67 -28.83
N ALA A 442 -1.61 9.09 -29.91
CA ALA A 442 -1.64 9.76 -31.20
C ALA A 442 -3.10 10.05 -31.55
N SER A 443 -3.43 11.34 -31.71
CA SER A 443 -4.74 11.82 -32.15
C SER A 443 -4.98 11.57 -33.64
#